data_AF-A0A8X6VEP4-F1
#
_entry.id   AF-A0A8X6VEP4-F1
#
_cell.length_a   1.000
_cell.length_b   1.000
_cell.length_c   1.000
_cell.angle_alpha   90.00
_cell.angle_beta   90.00
_cell.angle_gamma   90.00
#
_symmetry.space_group_name_H-M   'P 1'
#
loop_
_entity.id
_entity.type
_entity.pdbx_description
1 polymer ?
#
loop_
_entity_poly.entity_id
_entity_poly.type
_entity_poly.pdbx_seq_one_letter_code
_entity_poly.pdbx_strand_id
1 'polypeptide(L)'
;MPFGLSTCPSTFQRFINTVFRDLVVQGIVLPYMDDIVILAKNESEAIERLKKVLQVSSHIIENNKLFPSPSKTKSVVNYPEPKTTKEVQRFLGLTGYFRKCIPAYSVIAKPLSDLLRKDTPFNFDVKQKASFDELKRLLCQKPVLGIYRQNCETEIHTDASIDGLAAVLLQRFPDDNSLHPIYYMSRKRPKRRENIPATNSKFYQS
;
A
#
# COMPACT_ATOMS: atom_id res chain seq x y z
N MET A 1 10.62 -2.76 -7.49
CA MET A 1 12.02 -2.35 -7.64
C MET A 1 12.59 -2.07 -6.25
N PRO A 2 13.73 -2.67 -5.85
CA PRO A 2 14.46 -2.19 -4.68
C PRO A 2 15.11 -0.83 -5.01
N PHE A 3 15.05 0.11 -4.07
CA PHE A 3 15.67 1.43 -4.23
C PHE A 3 17.20 1.29 -4.28
N GLY A 4 17.88 1.97 -5.24
CA GLY A 4 19.33 2.16 -5.21
C GLY A 4 20.17 1.66 -6.40
N LEU A 5 19.57 1.19 -7.50
CA LEU A 5 20.32 0.88 -8.74
C LEU A 5 20.25 2.07 -9.71
N SER A 6 21.42 2.58 -10.09
CA SER A 6 21.67 3.80 -10.90
C SER A 6 21.18 3.77 -12.36
N THR A 7 20.23 2.88 -12.70
CA THR A 7 19.51 2.80 -13.99
C THR A 7 18.00 3.06 -13.85
N CYS A 8 17.57 3.55 -12.68
CA CYS A 8 16.15 3.62 -12.28
C CYS A 8 15.28 4.62 -13.09
N PRO A 9 15.73 5.83 -13.48
CA PRO A 9 14.83 6.82 -14.09
C PRO A 9 14.35 6.40 -15.48
N SER A 10 15.24 5.94 -16.35
CA SER A 10 14.90 5.58 -17.73
C SER A 10 14.06 4.29 -17.78
N THR A 11 14.36 3.31 -16.93
CA THR A 11 13.58 2.07 -16.83
C THR A 11 12.19 2.33 -16.24
N PHE A 12 12.11 3.17 -15.20
CA PHE A 12 10.84 3.59 -14.60
C PHE A 12 10.02 4.44 -15.56
N GLN A 13 10.63 5.43 -16.23
CA GLN A 13 9.98 6.23 -17.27
C GLN A 13 9.45 5.34 -18.40
N ARG A 14 10.21 4.34 -18.86
CA ARG A 14 9.75 3.41 -19.90
C ARG A 14 8.59 2.55 -19.43
N PHE A 15 8.59 2.14 -18.16
CA PHE A 15 7.48 1.44 -17.54
C PHE A 15 6.23 2.33 -17.43
N ILE A 16 6.36 3.57 -16.93
CA ILE A 16 5.27 4.55 -16.83
C ILE A 16 4.70 4.89 -18.21
N ASN A 17 5.55 5.14 -19.21
CA ASN A 17 5.15 5.37 -20.59
C ASN A 17 4.42 4.16 -21.21
N THR A 18 4.71 2.94 -20.74
CA THR A 18 4.03 1.73 -21.20
C THR A 18 2.67 1.56 -20.50
N VAL A 19 2.61 1.77 -19.18
CA VAL A 19 1.37 1.67 -18.39
C VAL A 19 0.36 2.73 -18.78
N PHE A 20 0.82 3.97 -19.02
CA PHE A 20 -0.03 5.11 -19.34
C PHE A 20 -0.07 5.44 -20.83
N ARG A 21 0.42 4.54 -21.70
CA ARG A 21 0.56 4.79 -23.16
C ARG A 21 -0.69 5.43 -23.76
N ASP A 22 -1.86 4.84 -23.48
CA ASP A 22 -3.13 5.32 -24.05
C ASP A 22 -3.51 6.72 -23.55
N LEU A 23 -3.22 7.03 -22.28
CA LEU A 23 -3.48 8.35 -21.69
C LEU A 23 -2.46 9.41 -22.15
N VAL A 24 -1.23 9.00 -22.45
CA VAL A 24 -0.20 9.87 -23.04
C VAL A 24 -0.56 10.23 -24.48
N VAL A 25 -0.99 9.24 -25.29
CA VAL A 25 -1.44 9.47 -26.67
C VAL A 25 -2.66 10.38 -26.71
N GLN A 26 -3.56 10.29 -25.74
CA GLN A 26 -4.73 11.18 -25.60
C GLN A 26 -4.37 12.59 -25.08
N GLY A 27 -3.11 12.87 -24.73
CA GLY A 27 -2.70 14.15 -24.16
C GLY A 27 -3.30 14.43 -22.78
N ILE A 28 -3.69 13.38 -22.04
CA ILE A 28 -4.26 13.46 -20.69
C ILE A 28 -3.14 13.50 -19.65
N VAL A 29 -2.10 12.71 -19.87
CA VAL A 29 -0.98 12.53 -18.94
C VAL A 29 0.33 12.90 -19.61
N LEU A 30 1.14 13.68 -18.89
CA LEU A 30 2.54 13.92 -19.20
C LEU A 30 3.40 13.31 -18.07
N PRO A 31 3.96 12.12 -18.27
CA PRO A 31 4.83 11.50 -17.27
C PRO A 31 6.23 12.09 -17.36
N TYR A 32 6.74 12.61 -16.26
CA TYR A 32 8.04 13.26 -16.16
C TYR A 32 8.82 12.72 -14.96
N MET A 33 9.81 11.87 -15.24
CA MET A 33 10.62 11.19 -14.22
C MET A 33 9.77 10.40 -13.22
N ASP A 34 9.68 10.90 -11.98
CA ASP A 34 8.94 10.27 -10.88
C ASP A 34 7.50 10.81 -10.76
N ASP A 35 7.16 11.86 -11.52
CA ASP A 35 5.89 12.56 -11.45
C ASP A 35 4.99 12.28 -12.67
N ILE A 36 3.68 12.28 -12.43
CA ILE A 36 2.66 12.17 -13.46
C ILE A 36 1.87 13.47 -13.47
N VAL A 37 2.07 14.29 -14.50
CA VAL A 37 1.34 15.54 -14.66
C VAL A 37 0.05 15.26 -15.42
N ILE A 38 -1.08 15.64 -14.84
CA ILE A 38 -2.40 15.53 -15.48
C ILE A 38 -2.75 16.88 -16.07
N LEU A 39 -2.79 16.96 -17.40
CA LEU A 39 -3.11 18.19 -18.11
C LEU A 39 -4.62 18.40 -18.06
N ALA A 40 -5.09 19.59 -17.70
CA ALA A 40 -6.52 19.95 -17.73
C ALA A 40 -6.68 21.46 -17.92
N LYS A 41 -7.77 21.88 -18.58
CA LYS A 41 -8.06 23.31 -18.79
C LYS A 41 -8.92 23.91 -17.69
N ASN A 42 -9.67 23.08 -16.96
CA ASN A 42 -10.54 23.47 -15.87
C ASN A 42 -10.61 22.36 -14.80
N GLU A 43 -11.12 22.69 -13.62
CA GLU A 43 -11.18 21.79 -12.46
C GLU A 43 -12.04 20.55 -12.73
N SER A 44 -13.20 20.71 -13.37
CA SER A 44 -14.09 19.60 -13.73
C SER A 44 -13.39 18.58 -14.64
N GLU A 45 -12.67 19.06 -15.64
CA GLU A 45 -11.86 18.23 -16.54
C GLU A 45 -10.68 17.58 -15.81
N ALA A 46 -10.04 18.30 -14.87
CA ALA A 46 -8.96 17.75 -14.05
C ALA A 46 -9.43 16.54 -13.23
N ILE A 47 -10.61 16.64 -12.62
CA ILE A 47 -11.20 15.55 -11.83
C ILE A 47 -11.54 14.35 -12.73
N GLU A 48 -12.10 14.56 -13.91
CA GLU A 48 -12.43 13.48 -14.84
C GLU A 48 -11.16 12.76 -15.33
N ARG A 49 -10.14 13.52 -15.70
CA ARG A 49 -8.84 12.99 -16.14
C ARG A 49 -8.12 12.27 -15.01
N LEU A 50 -8.16 12.80 -13.79
CA LEU A 50 -7.62 12.15 -12.59
C LEU A 50 -8.28 10.80 -12.33
N LYS A 51 -9.60 10.68 -12.50
CA LYS A 51 -10.31 9.39 -12.40
C LYS A 51 -9.77 8.37 -13.39
N LYS A 52 -9.57 8.76 -14.66
CA LYS A 52 -9.00 7.89 -15.71
C LYS A 52 -7.58 7.43 -15.37
N VAL A 53 -6.73 8.35 -14.90
CA VAL A 53 -5.35 8.04 -14.48
C VAL A 53 -5.33 7.05 -13.32
N LEU A 54 -6.17 7.28 -12.30
CA LEU A 54 -6.26 6.40 -11.14
C LEU A 54 -6.79 5.02 -11.50
N GLN A 55 -7.75 4.92 -12.43
CA GLN A 55 -8.25 3.66 -12.98
C GLN A 55 -7.13 2.83 -13.63
N VAL A 56 -6.28 3.48 -14.46
CA VAL A 56 -5.10 2.84 -15.08
C VAL A 56 -4.06 2.44 -14.01
N SER A 57 -3.91 3.23 -12.94
CA SER A 57 -3.03 2.92 -11.81
C SER A 57 -3.49 1.74 -10.93
N SER A 58 -4.55 1.03 -11.32
CA SER A 58 -5.14 -0.14 -10.64
C SER A 58 -5.93 0.18 -9.36
N HIS A 59 -6.42 1.41 -9.25
CA HIS A 59 -7.32 1.81 -8.19
C HIS A 59 -8.66 2.23 -8.79
N ILE A 60 -9.76 1.67 -8.30
CA ILE A 60 -11.10 2.11 -8.68
C ILE A 60 -11.51 3.23 -7.73
N ILE A 61 -12.00 4.34 -8.28
CA ILE A 61 -12.65 5.39 -7.50
C ILE A 61 -14.15 5.20 -7.60
N GLU A 62 -14.80 4.88 -6.49
CA GLU A 62 -16.25 4.89 -6.34
C GLU A 62 -16.58 5.78 -5.14
N ASN A 63 -17.49 6.76 -5.28
CA ASN A 63 -17.97 7.61 -4.18
C ASN A 63 -16.84 8.24 -3.31
N ASN A 64 -15.82 8.83 -3.93
CA ASN A 64 -14.64 9.41 -3.26
C ASN A 64 -13.81 8.43 -2.40
N LYS A 65 -13.95 7.13 -2.68
CA LYS A 65 -13.23 6.05 -2.03
C LYS A 65 -12.38 5.31 -3.06
N LEU A 66 -11.16 4.99 -2.66
CA LEU A 66 -10.17 4.29 -3.45
C LEU A 66 -10.22 2.80 -3.11
N PHE A 67 -10.44 1.97 -4.12
CA PHE A 67 -10.52 0.52 -4.00
C PHE A 67 -9.41 -0.15 -4.80
N PRO A 68 -8.76 -1.20 -4.28
CA PRO A 68 -7.95 -2.10 -5.09
C PRO A 68 -8.77 -2.68 -6.24
N SER A 69 -8.23 -2.69 -7.46
CA SER A 69 -8.92 -3.28 -8.62
C SER A 69 -9.33 -4.74 -8.34
N PRO A 70 -10.59 -5.15 -8.60
CA PRO A 70 -11.08 -6.51 -8.40
C PRO A 70 -10.23 -7.57 -9.09
N SER A 71 -9.64 -7.24 -10.25
CA SER A 71 -8.78 -8.16 -11.00
C SER A 71 -7.50 -8.50 -10.24
N LYS A 72 -6.90 -7.54 -9.51
CA LYS A 72 -5.71 -7.81 -8.68
C LYS A 72 -6.08 -8.42 -7.32
N THR A 73 -7.21 -8.03 -6.75
CA THR A 73 -7.72 -8.65 -5.51
C THR A 73 -8.04 -10.13 -5.75
N LYS A 74 -8.65 -10.49 -6.89
CA LYS A 74 -8.92 -11.89 -7.30
C LYS A 74 -7.65 -12.74 -7.33
N SER A 75 -6.52 -12.20 -7.79
CA SER A 75 -5.23 -12.91 -7.78
C SER A 75 -4.75 -13.22 -6.36
N VAL A 76 -5.09 -12.39 -5.37
CA VAL A 76 -4.79 -12.65 -3.95
C VAL A 76 -5.78 -13.64 -3.35
N VAL A 77 -7.08 -13.50 -3.66
CA VAL A 77 -8.14 -14.41 -3.16
C VAL A 77 -7.87 -15.85 -3.59
N ASN A 78 -7.54 -16.04 -4.86
CA ASN A 78 -7.31 -17.36 -5.44
C ASN A 78 -5.85 -17.82 -5.29
N TYR A 79 -5.02 -17.09 -4.53
CA TYR A 79 -3.63 -17.48 -4.33
C TYR A 79 -3.58 -18.80 -3.54
N PRO A 80 -2.88 -19.84 -4.05
CA PRO A 80 -2.79 -21.14 -3.39
C PRO A 80 -1.94 -21.05 -2.12
N GLU A 81 -2.17 -21.95 -1.17
CA GLU A 81 -1.34 -22.04 0.03
C GLU A 81 0.12 -22.28 -0.37
N PRO A 82 1.07 -21.43 0.08
CA PRO A 82 2.45 -21.52 -0.35
C PRO A 82 3.11 -22.75 0.28
N LYS A 83 3.74 -23.57 -0.57
CA LYS A 83 4.47 -24.79 -0.19
C LYS A 83 5.98 -24.60 -0.15
N THR A 84 6.45 -23.44 -0.60
CA THR A 84 7.89 -23.12 -0.67
C THR A 84 8.17 -21.69 -0.20
N THR A 85 9.40 -21.45 0.25
CA THR A 85 9.88 -20.11 0.61
C THR A 85 9.77 -19.11 -0.55
N LYS A 86 9.99 -19.57 -1.79
CA LYS A 86 9.81 -18.75 -3.01
C LYS A 86 8.36 -18.32 -3.21
N GLU A 87 7.40 -19.19 -2.94
CA GLU A 87 5.97 -18.87 -3.04
C GLU A 87 5.52 -17.90 -1.95
N VAL A 88 6.04 -18.04 -0.72
CA VAL A 88 5.84 -17.05 0.35
C VAL A 88 6.40 -15.69 -0.06
N GLN A 89 7.61 -15.65 -0.64
CA GLN A 89 8.21 -14.40 -1.12
C GLN A 89 7.38 -13.73 -2.21
N ARG A 90 6.85 -14.50 -3.16
CA ARG A 90 5.94 -13.99 -4.20
C ARG A 90 4.64 -13.45 -3.60
N PHE A 91 4.04 -14.18 -2.66
CA PHE A 91 2.82 -13.75 -1.96
C PHE A 91 3.04 -12.46 -1.16
N LEU A 92 4.15 -12.35 -0.43
CA LEU A 92 4.52 -11.12 0.30
C LEU A 92 4.83 -9.96 -0.65
N GLY A 93 5.43 -10.22 -1.80
CA GLY A 93 5.61 -9.21 -2.85
C GLY A 93 4.28 -8.66 -3.36
N LEU A 94 3.31 -9.53 -3.60
CA LEU A 94 1.97 -9.17 -4.07
C LEU A 94 1.16 -8.43 -3.00
N THR A 95 1.07 -8.97 -1.78
CA THR A 95 0.34 -8.33 -0.68
C THR A 95 1.02 -7.05 -0.19
N GLY A 96 2.35 -6.97 -0.31
CA GLY A 96 3.13 -5.78 0.04
C GLY A 96 2.82 -4.56 -0.82
N TYR A 97 2.36 -4.75 -2.06
CA TYR A 97 1.83 -3.67 -2.88
C TYR A 97 0.62 -2.99 -2.21
N PHE A 98 -0.23 -3.76 -1.55
CA PHE A 98 -1.44 -3.30 -0.86
C PHE A 98 -1.21 -2.97 0.63
N ARG A 99 0.03 -2.94 1.11
CA ARG A 99 0.34 -2.66 2.53
C ARG A 99 -0.32 -1.37 3.04
N LYS A 100 -0.50 -0.38 2.15
CA LYS A 100 -1.09 0.93 2.44
C LYS A 100 -2.59 0.87 2.71
N CYS A 101 -3.24 -0.24 2.38
CA CYS A 101 -4.65 -0.50 2.60
C CYS A 101 -4.89 -1.49 3.75
N ILE A 102 -3.82 -2.07 4.33
CA ILE A 102 -3.94 -3.11 5.36
C ILE A 102 -3.45 -2.55 6.69
N PRO A 103 -4.31 -2.45 7.72
CA PRO A 103 -3.89 -2.02 9.05
C PRO A 103 -2.88 -3.03 9.62
N ALA A 104 -1.83 -2.51 10.28
CA ALA A 104 -0.78 -3.31 10.90
C ALA A 104 -0.13 -4.39 9.99
N TYR A 105 -0.05 -4.14 8.67
CA TYR A 105 0.48 -5.09 7.69
C TYR A 105 1.80 -5.76 8.11
N SER A 106 2.75 -5.02 8.68
CA SER A 106 4.06 -5.58 9.07
C SER A 106 3.97 -6.58 10.22
N VAL A 107 2.97 -6.45 11.10
CA VAL A 107 2.72 -7.39 12.21
C VAL A 107 2.09 -8.66 11.65
N ILE A 108 1.05 -8.52 10.82
CA ILE A 108 0.35 -9.65 10.20
C ILE A 108 1.29 -10.43 9.27
N ALA A 109 2.11 -9.75 8.47
CA ALA A 109 3.06 -10.38 7.55
C ALA A 109 4.32 -10.92 8.25
N LYS A 110 4.51 -10.71 9.57
CA LYS A 110 5.73 -11.09 10.29
C LYS A 110 5.96 -12.62 10.25
N PRO A 111 5.00 -13.49 10.57
CA PRO A 111 5.23 -14.94 10.56
C PRO A 111 5.62 -15.49 9.18
N LEU A 112 5.07 -14.89 8.11
CA LEU A 112 5.44 -15.21 6.73
C LEU A 112 6.83 -14.68 6.36
N SER A 113 7.17 -13.48 6.82
CA SER A 113 8.48 -12.87 6.57
C SER A 113 9.61 -13.62 7.30
N ASP A 114 9.32 -14.18 8.47
CA ASP A 114 10.29 -14.96 9.24
C ASP A 114 10.68 -16.27 8.53
N LEU A 115 9.79 -16.86 7.72
CA LEU A 115 10.10 -18.00 6.84
C LEU A 115 11.12 -17.67 5.73
N LEU A 116 11.39 -16.38 5.46
CA LEU A 116 12.35 -15.95 4.45
C LEU A 116 13.76 -15.70 5.02
N ARG A 117 13.96 -15.89 6.32
CA ARG A 117 15.27 -15.68 6.97
C ARG A 117 16.23 -16.81 6.61
N LYS A 118 17.52 -16.47 6.52
CA LYS A 118 18.57 -17.48 6.33
C LYS A 118 18.53 -18.47 7.51
N ASP A 119 18.73 -19.75 7.20
CA ASP A 119 18.81 -20.87 8.16
C ASP A 119 17.50 -21.21 8.90
N THR A 120 16.34 -20.82 8.36
CA THR A 120 15.03 -21.22 8.90
C THR A 120 14.43 -22.35 8.06
N PRO A 121 14.11 -23.53 8.65
CA PRO A 121 13.41 -24.59 7.94
C PRO A 121 12.00 -24.11 7.58
N PHE A 122 11.55 -24.46 6.37
CA PHE A 122 10.25 -24.05 5.88
C PHE A 122 9.14 -24.83 6.60
N ASN A 123 8.52 -24.20 7.60
CA ASN A 123 7.39 -24.76 8.34
C ASN A 123 6.18 -23.84 8.19
N PHE A 124 5.26 -24.20 7.29
CA PHE A 124 4.01 -23.47 7.09
C PHE A 124 2.91 -24.10 7.95
N ASP A 125 2.82 -23.64 9.19
CA ASP A 125 1.94 -24.21 10.21
C ASP A 125 0.86 -23.20 10.63
N VAL A 126 0.19 -23.42 11.78
CA VAL A 126 -0.95 -22.64 12.27
C VAL A 126 -0.71 -21.11 12.22
N LYS A 127 0.46 -20.63 12.67
CA LYS A 127 0.75 -19.17 12.74
C LYS A 127 0.87 -18.53 11.36
N GLN A 128 1.53 -19.23 10.43
CA GLN A 128 1.76 -18.75 9.07
C GLN A 128 0.47 -18.84 8.24
N LYS A 129 -0.31 -19.90 8.42
CA LYS A 129 -1.62 -20.06 7.81
C LYS A 129 -2.60 -18.98 8.27
N ALA A 130 -2.68 -18.72 9.58
CA ALA A 130 -3.49 -17.63 10.12
C ALA A 130 -3.09 -16.26 9.53
N SER A 131 -1.79 -16.00 9.39
CA SER A 131 -1.29 -14.76 8.78
C SER A 131 -1.64 -14.65 7.29
N PHE A 132 -1.55 -15.77 6.56
CA PHE A 132 -1.89 -15.84 5.14
C PHE A 132 -3.39 -15.60 4.90
N ASP A 133 -4.24 -16.28 5.66
CA ASP A 133 -5.70 -16.17 5.56
C ASP A 133 -6.18 -14.77 5.97
N GLU A 134 -5.58 -14.18 7.01
CA GLU A 134 -5.92 -12.82 7.44
C GLU A 134 -5.57 -11.76 6.39
N LEU A 135 -4.39 -11.88 5.74
CA LEU A 135 -4.03 -10.99 4.63
C LEU A 135 -4.99 -11.12 3.44
N LYS A 136 -5.42 -12.35 3.12
CA LYS A 136 -6.43 -12.58 2.08
C LYS A 136 -7.77 -11.96 2.48
N ARG A 137 -8.23 -12.17 3.71
CA ARG A 137 -9.49 -11.64 4.24
C ARG A 137 -9.52 -10.11 4.19
N LEU A 138 -8.46 -9.44 4.68
CA LEU A 138 -8.37 -7.98 4.70
C LEU A 138 -8.37 -7.39 3.29
N LEU A 139 -7.79 -8.08 2.29
CA LEU A 139 -7.84 -7.64 0.91
C LEU A 139 -9.18 -7.93 0.23
N CYS A 140 -9.87 -9.02 0.61
CA CYS A 140 -11.23 -9.32 0.18
C CYS A 140 -12.27 -8.34 0.73
N GLN A 141 -12.06 -7.81 1.93
CA GLN A 141 -12.99 -6.89 2.59
C GLN A 141 -13.02 -5.46 2.01
N LYS A 142 -12.37 -5.24 0.86
CA LYS A 142 -12.29 -3.93 0.18
C LYS A 142 -11.86 -2.83 1.16
N PRO A 143 -10.60 -2.83 1.61
CA PRO A 143 -10.14 -1.79 2.52
C PRO A 143 -10.23 -0.45 1.80
N VAL A 144 -11.16 0.36 2.30
CA VAL A 144 -11.51 1.67 1.76
C VAL A 144 -10.42 2.63 2.17
N LEU A 145 -9.68 3.19 1.21
CA LEU A 145 -8.94 4.43 1.47
C LEU A 145 -9.79 5.61 1.00
N GLY A 146 -10.02 6.59 1.86
CA GLY A 146 -10.60 7.86 1.42
C GLY A 146 -9.61 8.62 0.53
N ILE A 147 -10.13 9.38 -0.45
CA ILE A 147 -9.30 10.34 -1.19
C ILE A 147 -9.04 11.54 -0.28
N TYR A 148 -7.78 11.95 -0.18
CA TYR A 148 -7.40 13.11 0.63
C TYR A 148 -8.13 14.38 0.14
N ARG A 149 -8.71 15.15 1.06
CA ARG A 149 -9.37 16.43 0.80
C ARG A 149 -8.69 17.53 1.60
N GLN A 150 -8.16 18.55 0.93
CA GLN A 150 -7.31 19.57 1.55
C GLN A 150 -7.99 20.36 2.69
N ASN A 151 -9.31 20.51 2.64
CA ASN A 151 -10.09 21.28 3.62
C ASN A 151 -10.75 20.40 4.71
N CYS A 152 -10.37 19.12 4.81
CA CYS A 152 -10.91 18.21 5.80
C CYS A 152 -9.97 18.06 7.00
N GLU A 153 -10.55 18.03 8.20
CA GLU A 153 -9.82 17.77 9.44
C GLU A 153 -9.10 16.42 9.33
N THR A 154 -7.84 16.41 9.76
CA THR A 154 -6.94 15.27 9.60
C THR A 154 -6.46 14.81 10.96
N GLU A 155 -6.57 13.50 11.22
CA GLU A 155 -6.08 12.87 12.44
C GLU A 155 -5.02 11.83 12.08
N ILE A 156 -3.95 11.75 12.89
CA ILE A 156 -2.95 10.70 12.76
C ILE A 156 -3.05 9.82 14.00
N HIS A 157 -3.42 8.56 13.82
CA HIS A 157 -3.38 7.57 14.89
C HIS A 157 -2.10 6.75 14.72
N THR A 158 -1.31 6.63 15.77
CA THR A 158 -0.06 5.86 15.75
C THR A 158 -0.08 4.79 16.82
N ASP A 159 0.39 3.61 16.47
CA ASP A 159 0.60 2.51 17.41
C ASP A 159 2.03 1.96 17.26
N ALA A 160 2.58 1.51 18.37
CA ALA A 160 3.96 1.07 18.46
C ALA A 160 4.04 -0.18 19.35
N SER A 161 4.39 -1.31 18.75
CA SER A 161 4.66 -2.55 19.45
C SER A 161 6.17 -2.84 19.51
N ILE A 162 6.55 -3.89 20.25
CA ILE A 162 7.93 -4.40 20.29
C ILE A 162 8.43 -4.73 18.87
N ASP A 163 7.54 -5.21 18.01
CA ASP A 163 7.87 -5.74 16.69
C ASP A 163 7.82 -4.70 15.57
N GLY A 164 7.08 -3.61 15.76
CA GLY A 164 6.79 -2.69 14.67
C GLY A 164 6.17 -1.37 15.10
N LEU A 165 6.12 -0.45 14.14
CA LEU A 165 5.43 0.83 14.19
C LEU A 165 4.32 0.80 13.14
N ALA A 166 3.14 1.28 13.52
CA ALA A 166 2.02 1.48 12.63
C ALA A 166 1.51 2.91 12.79
N ALA A 167 1.02 3.50 11.70
CA ALA A 167 0.26 4.73 11.76
C ALA A 167 -0.85 4.69 10.72
N VAL A 168 -1.95 5.38 10.98
CA VAL A 168 -3.01 5.63 10.02
C VAL A 168 -3.28 7.13 9.97
N LEU A 169 -3.29 7.66 8.76
CA LEU A 169 -3.80 8.98 8.45
C LEU A 169 -5.31 8.83 8.24
N LEU A 170 -6.11 9.53 9.02
CA LEU A 170 -7.56 9.59 8.93
C LEU A 170 -7.97 11.01 8.55
N GLN A 171 -9.06 11.17 7.81
CA GLN A 171 -9.72 12.46 7.63
C GLN A 171 -11.20 12.36 7.96
N ARG A 172 -11.69 13.40 8.63
CA ARG A 172 -13.12 13.57 8.89
C ARG A 172 -13.77 14.17 7.66
N PHE A 173 -14.62 13.40 6.99
CA PHE A 173 -15.34 13.91 5.82
C PHE A 173 -16.58 14.70 6.26
N PRO A 174 -16.83 15.90 5.71
CA PRO A 174 -18.01 16.71 6.05
C PRO A 174 -19.32 15.99 5.73
N ASP A 175 -19.29 15.12 4.72
CA ASP A 175 -20.45 14.42 4.15
C ASP A 175 -21.13 13.49 5.18
N ASP A 176 -20.35 12.83 6.04
CA ASP A 176 -20.83 11.84 7.02
C ASP A 176 -20.26 12.04 8.43
N ASN A 177 -19.50 13.11 8.63
CA ASN A 177 -18.81 13.49 9.87
C ASN A 177 -17.95 12.36 10.49
N SER A 178 -17.58 11.37 9.68
CA SER A 178 -16.90 10.15 10.12
C SER A 178 -15.43 10.17 9.69
N LEU A 179 -14.58 9.47 10.44
CA LEU A 179 -13.16 9.34 10.14
C LEU A 179 -12.94 8.25 9.08
N HIS A 180 -12.39 8.65 7.94
CA HIS A 180 -12.02 7.74 6.86
C HIS A 180 -10.51 7.59 6.80
N PRO A 181 -9.98 6.36 6.76
CA PRO A 181 -8.55 6.14 6.61
C PRO A 181 -8.11 6.56 5.21
N ILE A 182 -7.18 7.50 5.12
CA ILE A 182 -6.58 7.99 3.87
C ILE A 182 -5.31 7.20 3.55
N TYR A 183 -4.56 6.81 4.57
CA TYR A 183 -3.28 6.15 4.37
C TYR A 183 -2.86 5.31 5.58
N TYR A 184 -2.51 4.04 5.38
CA TYR A 184 -1.84 3.24 6.41
C TYR A 184 -0.32 3.20 6.17
N MET A 185 0.44 3.47 7.24
CA MET A 185 1.88 3.29 7.31
C MET A 185 2.21 2.14 8.26
N SER A 186 3.15 1.28 7.87
CA SER A 186 3.63 0.20 8.73
C SER A 186 5.12 -0.03 8.49
N ARG A 187 5.90 -0.15 9.56
CA ARG A 187 7.36 -0.33 9.50
C ARG A 187 7.84 -1.26 10.62
N LYS A 188 8.73 -2.21 10.29
CA LYS A 188 9.42 -3.03 11.31
C LYS A 188 10.39 -2.16 12.12
N ARG A 189 10.49 -2.43 13.43
CA ARG A 189 11.55 -1.81 14.24
C ARG A 189 12.91 -2.37 13.81
N PRO A 190 13.95 -1.53 13.66
CA PRO A 190 15.30 -2.01 13.43
C PRO A 190 15.84 -2.68 14.71
N LYS A 191 16.57 -3.81 14.56
CA LYS A 191 17.14 -4.61 15.67
C LYS A 191 17.83 -3.79 16.77
N ARG A 192 18.47 -2.67 16.41
CA ARG A 192 19.16 -1.75 17.34
C ARG A 192 18.23 -1.09 18.37
N ARG A 193 16.90 -1.16 18.21
CA ARG A 193 15.89 -0.48 19.06
C ARG A 193 14.94 -1.44 19.79
N GLU A 194 15.18 -2.76 19.77
CA GLU A 194 14.33 -3.76 20.45
C GLU A 194 14.34 -3.60 21.98
N ASN A 195 15.41 -3.03 22.57
CA ASN A 195 15.56 -2.86 24.01
C ASN A 195 14.99 -1.53 24.57
N ILE A 196 14.35 -0.70 23.74
CA ILE A 196 13.75 0.56 24.20
C ILE A 196 12.24 0.33 24.43
N PRO A 197 11.70 0.54 25.65
CA PRO A 197 10.29 0.40 25.95
C PRO A 197 9.43 1.20 24.97
N ALA A 198 8.31 0.62 24.50
CA ALA A 198 7.41 1.27 23.53
C ALA A 198 6.89 2.63 24.02
N THR A 199 6.77 2.83 25.33
CA THR A 199 6.33 4.06 26.00
C THR A 199 7.30 5.24 25.82
N ASN A 200 8.59 4.99 25.55
CA ASN A 200 9.63 6.03 25.49
C ASN A 200 9.90 6.56 24.07
N SER A 201 9.15 6.13 23.04
CA SER A 201 9.32 6.66 21.67
C SER A 201 8.51 7.93 21.41
N LYS A 202 8.47 8.86 22.37
CA LYS A 202 8.00 10.22 22.07
C LYS A 202 9.08 10.92 21.22
N PHE A 203 8.76 11.08 19.93
CA PHE A 203 9.22 12.12 19.01
C PHE A 203 10.64 12.67 19.26
N TYR A 204 11.62 12.14 18.53
CA TYR A 204 12.79 12.93 18.15
C TYR A 204 12.46 13.63 16.83
N GLN A 205 11.95 14.87 16.94
CA GLN A 205 12.13 15.86 15.90
C GLN A 205 13.52 16.48 16.12
N SER A 206 14.36 16.39 15.09
CA SER A 206 15.54 17.23 14.89
C SER A 206 15.64 17.47 13.40
#